data_AF-A0A3P7SQA9-F1
#
_entry.id   AF-A0A3P7SQA9-F1
#
_cell.length_a   1.000
_cell.length_b   1.000
_cell.length_c   1.000
_cell.angle_alpha   90.00
_cell.angle_beta   90.00
_cell.angle_gamma   90.00
#
_symmetry.space_group_name_H-M   'P 1'
#
loop_
_entity.id
_entity.type
_entity.pdbx_description
1 polymer ?
#
loop_
_entity_poly.entity_id
_entity_poly.type
_entity_poly.pdbx_seq_one_letter_code
_entity_poly.pdbx_strand_id
1 'polypeptide(L)'
;MHYQDDPMKYESAIGEIENIRLLPDLETLSILKRYYAQLCLMKNRFPMEKGDTINVAFSWMDKNSDTSNAVVFEDINYELACIMYNIGAVHAAIAANETRTDLDSIKNAFTHFQCAAYPFEQIRDSMNAVKYSAVDFDPSILTFYITILLAQAQECLLEKSIIDHRKNTVIAKLAIHLRDVYMQCHKKTFSVVISARMLQEWLRTCTVKSEMYGAIAMLHLGLQAEEDNKMAIMFLIYQLVYIIVFRQRNAKKENDFIYHDRMPKSEELAVIEVQIYWC
;
A
#
# COMPACT_ATOMS: atom_id res chain seq x y z
N MET A 1 -20.08 27.01 30.91
CA MET A 1 -21.40 26.43 30.60
C MET A 1 -21.69 26.70 29.13
N HIS A 2 -21.13 25.91 28.21
CA HIS A 2 -20.77 26.48 26.89
C HIS A 2 -21.79 26.36 25.75
N TYR A 3 -22.83 25.52 25.81
CA TYR A 3 -23.83 25.49 24.71
C TYR A 3 -25.31 25.34 25.07
N GLN A 4 -25.69 24.98 26.31
CA GLN A 4 -27.10 24.80 26.75
C GLN A 4 -28.02 24.04 25.75
N ASP A 5 -27.44 23.22 24.87
CA ASP A 5 -28.16 22.44 23.88
C ASP A 5 -28.34 21.01 24.40
N ASP A 6 -29.38 20.34 23.93
CA ASP A 6 -29.75 19.00 24.40
C ASP A 6 -28.71 17.96 23.91
N PRO A 7 -27.97 17.29 24.82
CA PRO A 7 -26.98 16.28 24.46
C PRO A 7 -27.55 15.12 23.64
N MET A 8 -28.84 14.80 23.83
CA MET A 8 -29.50 13.68 23.15
C MET A 8 -29.62 13.89 21.63
N LYS A 9 -29.54 15.14 21.15
CA LYS A 9 -29.56 15.45 19.71
C LYS A 9 -28.37 14.89 18.95
N TYR A 10 -27.28 14.57 19.65
CA TYR A 10 -26.02 14.11 19.06
C TYR A 10 -25.86 12.59 19.13
N GLU A 11 -26.72 11.88 19.88
CA GLU A 11 -26.58 10.46 20.20
C GLU A 11 -26.68 9.55 18.96
N SER A 12 -27.57 9.88 18.02
CA SER A 12 -27.69 9.13 16.75
C SER A 12 -26.42 9.26 15.89
N ALA A 13 -25.80 10.44 15.85
CA ALA A 13 -24.58 10.66 15.08
C ALA A 13 -23.39 9.94 15.72
N ILE A 14 -23.36 9.85 17.05
CA ILE A 14 -22.33 9.12 17.82
C ILE A 14 -22.49 7.60 17.61
N GLY A 15 -23.72 7.08 17.67
CA GLY A 15 -23.97 5.64 17.49
C GLY A 15 -23.66 5.11 16.08
N GLU A 16 -23.76 5.96 15.04
CA GLU A 16 -23.31 5.62 13.67
C GLU A 16 -21.78 5.50 13.57
N ILE A 17 -21.05 6.26 14.38
CA ILE A 17 -19.58 6.26 14.41
C ILE A 17 -19.04 5.03 15.16
N GLU A 18 -19.69 4.62 16.25
CA GLU A 18 -19.22 3.52 17.11
C GLU A 18 -19.37 2.13 16.48
N ASN A 19 -20.26 1.97 15.48
CA ASN A 19 -20.57 0.66 14.88
C ASN A 19 -19.93 0.42 13.50
N ILE A 20 -18.91 1.20 13.13
CA ILE A 20 -18.27 1.09 11.81
C ILE A 20 -17.49 -0.22 11.71
N ARG A 21 -17.95 -1.11 10.82
CA ARG A 21 -17.15 -2.24 10.35
C ARG A 21 -16.25 -1.77 9.22
N LEU A 22 -14.94 -1.89 9.38
CA LEU A 22 -13.96 -1.42 8.40
C LEU A 22 -13.79 -2.44 7.26
N LEU A 23 -14.76 -2.49 6.36
CA LEU A 23 -14.65 -3.27 5.12
C LEU A 23 -13.84 -2.47 4.08
N PRO A 24 -13.05 -3.14 3.22
CA PRO A 24 -12.29 -2.45 2.18
C PRO A 24 -13.17 -2.06 0.99
N ASP A 25 -14.14 -1.17 1.21
CA ASP A 25 -15.10 -0.71 0.20
C ASP A 25 -15.27 0.82 0.18
N LEU A 26 -15.95 1.31 -0.87
CA LEU A 26 -16.16 2.74 -1.09
C LEU A 26 -17.08 3.39 -0.04
N GLU A 27 -17.98 2.60 0.56
CA GLU A 27 -18.89 3.08 1.60
C GLU A 27 -18.13 3.35 2.89
N THR A 28 -17.32 2.39 3.34
CA THR A 28 -16.41 2.51 4.49
C THR A 28 -15.47 3.69 4.30
N LEU A 29 -14.89 3.84 3.11
CA LEU A 29 -14.02 4.97 2.80
C LEU A 29 -14.73 6.33 2.95
N SER A 30 -15.99 6.42 2.49
CA SER A 30 -16.82 7.63 2.64
C SER A 30 -17.14 7.91 4.10
N ILE A 31 -17.49 6.88 4.87
CA ILE A 31 -17.73 6.97 6.31
C ILE A 31 -16.48 7.48 7.04
N LEU A 32 -15.31 6.89 6.79
CA LEU A 32 -14.05 7.31 7.41
C LEU A 32 -13.69 8.76 7.10
N LYS A 33 -13.86 9.21 5.85
CA LYS A 33 -13.61 10.61 5.46
C LYS A 33 -14.58 11.57 6.14
N ARG A 34 -15.86 11.20 6.25
CA ARG A 34 -16.84 12.00 7.00
C ARG A 34 -16.48 12.08 8.47
N TYR A 35 -16.14 10.96 9.09
CA TYR A 35 -15.76 10.90 10.49
C TYR A 35 -14.50 11.75 10.78
N TYR A 36 -13.45 11.61 9.96
CA TYR A 36 -12.26 12.45 10.03
C TYR A 36 -12.60 13.95 9.97
N ALA A 37 -13.47 14.34 9.04
CA ALA A 37 -13.90 15.73 8.90
C ALA A 37 -14.65 16.23 10.16
N GLN A 38 -15.53 15.39 10.75
CA GLN A 38 -16.22 15.75 11.99
C GLN A 38 -15.25 15.90 13.16
N LEU A 39 -14.27 15.00 13.31
CA LEU A 39 -13.23 15.13 14.33
C LEU A 39 -12.43 16.42 14.20
N CYS A 40 -12.07 16.82 12.97
CA CYS A 40 -11.42 18.12 12.73
C CYS A 40 -12.30 19.30 13.17
N LEU A 41 -13.60 19.26 12.90
CA LEU A 41 -14.54 20.30 13.34
C LEU A 41 -14.68 20.33 14.86
N MET A 42 -14.74 19.16 15.51
CA MET A 42 -14.79 19.03 16.97
C MET A 42 -13.53 19.59 17.61
N LYS A 43 -12.35 19.19 17.14
CA LYS A 43 -11.05 19.70 17.59
C LYS A 43 -10.99 21.23 17.55
N ASN A 44 -11.52 21.85 16.49
CA ASN A 44 -11.52 23.30 16.34
C ASN A 44 -12.48 24.02 17.30
N ARG A 45 -13.47 23.32 17.86
CA ARG A 45 -14.51 23.90 18.73
C ARG A 45 -14.31 23.59 20.21
N PHE A 46 -13.63 22.50 20.52
CA PHE A 46 -13.53 21.90 21.84
C PHE A 46 -12.06 21.60 22.19
N PRO A 47 -11.55 22.02 23.37
CA PRO A 47 -10.20 21.67 23.81
C PRO A 47 -10.14 20.17 24.16
N MET A 48 -9.79 19.33 23.20
CA MET A 48 -9.76 17.86 23.29
C MET A 48 -8.34 17.28 23.06
N GLU A 49 -7.32 18.12 23.08
CA GLU A 49 -5.93 17.69 22.96
C GLU A 49 -5.41 17.15 24.30
N LYS A 50 -4.24 16.51 24.27
CA LYS A 50 -3.63 15.93 25.48
C LYS A 50 -3.47 16.98 26.59
N GLY A 51 -4.11 16.73 27.72
CA GLY A 51 -4.05 17.60 28.92
C GLY A 51 -5.14 18.66 28.98
N ASP A 52 -6.02 18.73 27.98
CA ASP A 52 -7.18 19.60 28.01
C ASP A 52 -8.30 19.07 28.93
N THR A 53 -9.20 19.96 29.34
CA THR A 53 -10.26 19.67 30.31
C THR A 53 -11.36 18.71 29.82
N ILE A 54 -11.49 18.51 28.51
CA ILE A 54 -12.50 17.63 27.90
C ILE A 54 -11.87 16.63 26.93
N ASN A 55 -10.65 16.19 27.24
CA ASN A 55 -10.00 15.11 26.50
C ASN A 55 -10.82 13.80 26.58
N VAL A 56 -10.75 13.00 25.52
CA VAL A 56 -11.44 11.71 25.39
C VAL A 56 -10.39 10.64 25.16
N ALA A 57 -10.52 9.51 25.85
CA ALA A 57 -9.67 8.35 25.65
C ALA A 57 -10.08 7.61 24.37
N PHE A 58 -9.16 7.50 23.41
CA PHE A 58 -9.32 6.73 22.18
C PHE A 58 -8.46 5.47 22.24
N SER A 59 -9.04 4.33 21.86
CA SER A 59 -8.43 3.01 22.00
C SER A 59 -8.35 2.32 20.64
N TRP A 60 -7.15 1.89 20.23
CA TRP A 60 -6.92 1.19 18.96
C TRP A 60 -6.03 -0.03 19.17
N MET A 61 -6.32 -1.14 18.48
CA MET A 61 -5.50 -2.35 18.53
C MET A 61 -4.51 -2.40 17.37
N ASP A 62 -3.24 -2.62 17.68
CA ASP A 62 -2.23 -2.99 16.69
C ASP A 62 -2.40 -4.48 16.32
N LYS A 63 -2.55 -4.76 15.02
CA LYS A 63 -2.72 -6.12 14.50
C LYS A 63 -1.40 -6.91 14.52
N ASN A 64 -0.27 -6.23 14.62
CA ASN A 64 1.08 -6.81 14.57
C ASN A 64 1.73 -6.97 15.93
N SER A 65 1.16 -6.42 17.00
CA SER A 65 1.64 -6.70 18.34
C SER A 65 1.20 -8.10 18.76
N ASP A 66 2.17 -8.97 19.07
CA ASP A 66 1.93 -10.26 19.77
C ASP A 66 1.23 -10.06 21.13
N THR A 67 1.13 -8.81 21.58
CA THR A 67 0.36 -8.37 22.74
C THR A 67 -1.03 -7.95 22.28
N SER A 68 -2.07 -8.68 22.68
CA SER A 68 -3.47 -8.40 22.38
C SER A 68 -4.06 -7.20 23.14
N ASN A 69 -3.25 -6.18 23.44
CA ASN A 69 -3.69 -5.05 24.26
C ASN A 69 -3.88 -3.82 23.37
N ALA A 70 -5.05 -3.19 23.47
CA ALA A 70 -5.29 -1.92 22.80
C ALA A 70 -4.40 -0.81 23.37
N VAL A 71 -3.94 0.06 22.49
CA VAL A 71 -3.18 1.26 22.82
C VAL A 71 -4.15 2.42 22.98
N VAL A 72 -4.10 3.07 24.14
CA VAL A 72 -5.05 4.11 24.54
C VAL A 72 -4.34 5.45 24.72
N PHE A 73 -4.87 6.50 24.07
CA PHE A 73 -4.43 7.87 24.30
C PHE A 73 -5.61 8.82 24.48
N GLU A 74 -5.48 9.73 25.43
CA GLU A 74 -6.43 10.83 25.66
C GLU A 74 -6.04 12.07 24.83
N ASP A 75 -6.08 11.95 23.51
CA ASP A 75 -5.70 13.03 22.58
C ASP A 75 -6.47 12.85 21.26
N ILE A 76 -7.31 13.82 20.87
CA ILE A 76 -8.04 13.77 19.59
C ILE A 76 -7.11 13.67 18.37
N ASN A 77 -5.86 14.13 18.48
CA ASN A 77 -4.87 13.98 17.41
C ASN A 77 -4.45 12.51 17.19
N TYR A 78 -4.57 11.65 18.22
CA TYR A 78 -4.33 10.22 18.08
C TYR A 78 -5.40 9.59 17.21
N GLU A 79 -6.67 9.88 17.55
CA GLU A 79 -7.82 9.42 16.76
C GLU A 79 -7.72 9.88 15.30
N LEU A 80 -7.43 11.15 15.07
CA LEU A 80 -7.22 11.68 13.71
C LEU A 80 -6.12 10.91 12.96
N ALA A 81 -5.00 10.59 13.61
CA ALA A 81 -3.91 9.83 12.99
C ALA A 81 -4.33 8.40 12.65
N CYS A 82 -5.02 7.70 13.55
CA CYS A 82 -5.54 6.34 13.32
C CYS A 82 -6.56 6.31 12.16
N ILE A 83 -7.49 7.27 12.12
CA ILE A 83 -8.47 7.36 11.04
C ILE A 83 -7.79 7.71 9.71
N MET A 84 -6.82 8.62 9.69
CA MET A 84 -6.02 8.91 8.49
C MET A 84 -5.32 7.64 7.99
N TYR A 85 -4.73 6.85 8.89
CA TYR A 85 -4.06 5.59 8.54
C TYR A 85 -5.04 4.62 7.89
N ASN A 86 -6.22 4.44 8.49
CA ASN A 86 -7.27 3.57 7.98
C ASN A 86 -7.81 4.03 6.62
N ILE A 87 -7.91 5.34 6.35
CA ILE A 87 -8.25 5.86 5.01
C ILE A 87 -7.21 5.41 3.98
N GLY A 88 -5.92 5.49 4.31
CA GLY A 88 -4.84 5.01 3.46
C GLY A 88 -4.92 3.50 3.22
N ALA A 89 -5.12 2.72 4.30
CA ALA A 89 -5.22 1.26 4.24
C ALA A 89 -6.42 0.78 3.41
N VAL A 90 -7.60 1.40 3.59
CA VAL A 90 -8.80 1.08 2.80
C VAL A 90 -8.60 1.41 1.32
N HIS A 91 -7.99 2.56 1.00
CA HIS A 91 -7.62 2.87 -0.39
C HIS A 91 -6.67 1.81 -0.98
N ALA A 92 -5.65 1.37 -0.24
CA ALA A 92 -4.72 0.34 -0.68
C ALA A 92 -5.43 -1.00 -0.92
N ALA A 93 -6.33 -1.40 -0.01
CA ALA A 93 -7.08 -2.64 -0.11
C ALA A 93 -8.06 -2.64 -1.30
N ILE A 94 -8.75 -1.51 -1.56
CA ILE A 94 -9.60 -1.36 -2.75
C ILE A 94 -8.75 -1.54 -4.01
N ALA A 95 -7.60 -0.85 -4.09
CA ALA A 95 -6.70 -0.95 -5.25
C ALA A 95 -6.17 -2.38 -5.46
N ALA A 96 -5.88 -3.09 -4.38
CA ALA A 96 -5.41 -4.46 -4.41
C ALA A 96 -6.45 -5.45 -4.96
N ASN A 97 -7.73 -5.18 -4.69
CA ASN A 97 -8.86 -6.02 -5.07
C ASN A 97 -9.39 -5.74 -6.48
N GLU A 98 -8.90 -4.70 -7.16
CA GLU A 98 -9.21 -4.45 -8.56
C GLU A 98 -8.63 -5.56 -9.45
N THR A 99 -9.44 -6.05 -10.42
CA THR A 99 -9.06 -7.19 -11.27
C THR A 99 -7.90 -6.86 -12.22
N ARG A 100 -7.75 -5.59 -12.59
CA ARG A 100 -6.75 -5.08 -13.55
C ARG A 100 -6.73 -5.83 -14.88
N THR A 101 -7.89 -6.31 -15.31
CA THR A 101 -8.09 -7.05 -16.57
C THR A 101 -8.42 -6.15 -17.75
N ASP A 102 -8.83 -4.91 -17.48
CA ASP A 102 -9.28 -3.93 -18.46
C ASP A 102 -8.79 -2.51 -18.08
N LEU A 103 -8.92 -1.56 -19.01
CA LEU A 103 -8.37 -0.22 -18.81
C LEU A 103 -9.04 0.56 -17.67
N ASP A 104 -10.31 0.30 -17.38
CA ASP A 104 -11.04 1.01 -16.33
C ASP A 104 -10.63 0.48 -14.95
N SER A 105 -10.56 -0.85 -14.77
CA SER A 105 -10.06 -1.45 -13.53
C SER A 105 -8.60 -1.10 -13.23
N ILE A 106 -7.74 -1.04 -14.26
CA ILE A 106 -6.34 -0.56 -14.12
C ILE A 106 -6.30 0.92 -13.68
N LYS A 107 -7.15 1.77 -14.27
CA LYS A 107 -7.21 3.18 -13.91
C LYS A 107 -7.74 3.40 -12.49
N ASN A 108 -8.70 2.59 -12.07
CA ASN A 108 -9.22 2.60 -10.70
C ASN A 108 -8.13 2.19 -9.71
N ALA A 109 -7.45 1.07 -9.95
CA ALA A 109 -6.33 0.61 -9.12
C ALA A 109 -5.23 1.69 -9.01
N PHE A 110 -4.81 2.25 -10.14
CA PHE A 110 -3.84 3.34 -10.21
C PHE A 110 -4.24 4.55 -9.34
N THR A 111 -5.51 4.95 -9.41
CA THR A 111 -6.04 6.09 -8.66
C THR A 111 -6.06 5.78 -7.17
N HIS A 112 -6.56 4.60 -6.78
CA HIS A 112 -6.64 4.21 -5.38
C HIS A 112 -5.26 4.02 -4.74
N PHE A 113 -4.27 3.46 -5.43
CA PHE A 113 -2.90 3.36 -4.91
C PHE A 113 -2.27 4.74 -4.64
N GLN A 114 -2.46 5.73 -5.52
CA GLN A 114 -1.98 7.09 -5.27
C GLN A 114 -2.73 7.75 -4.11
N CYS A 115 -4.05 7.60 -4.05
CA CYS A 115 -4.86 8.09 -2.94
C CYS A 115 -4.50 7.42 -1.62
N ALA A 116 -4.02 6.18 -1.62
CA ALA A 116 -3.55 5.47 -0.44
C ALA A 116 -2.24 6.05 0.11
N ALA A 117 -1.32 6.50 -0.76
CA ALA A 117 -0.02 7.03 -0.35
C ALA A 117 -0.14 8.34 0.45
N TYR A 118 -1.07 9.22 0.06
CA TYR A 118 -1.21 10.54 0.66
C TYR A 118 -1.50 10.53 2.17
N PRO A 119 -2.45 9.74 2.70
CA PRO A 119 -2.66 9.62 4.14
C PRO A 119 -1.40 9.26 4.93
N PHE A 120 -0.60 8.30 4.45
CA PHE A 120 0.65 7.92 5.11
C PHE A 120 1.69 9.04 5.09
N GLU A 121 1.74 9.82 4.00
CA GLU A 121 2.59 11.02 3.90
C GLU A 121 2.16 12.09 4.91
N GLN A 122 0.86 12.34 5.07
CA GLN A 122 0.33 13.29 6.06
C GLN A 122 0.69 12.88 7.49
N ILE A 123 0.54 11.60 7.83
CA ILE A 123 0.90 11.07 9.16
C ILE A 123 2.40 11.29 9.42
N ARG A 124 3.24 10.98 8.43
CA ARG A 124 4.70 11.09 8.53
C ARG A 124 5.16 12.53 8.70
N ASP A 125 4.63 13.44 7.90
CA ASP A 125 5.23 14.78 7.71
C ASP A 125 4.51 15.89 8.49
N SER A 126 3.21 15.73 8.78
CA SER A 126 2.36 16.84 9.24
C SER A 126 1.68 16.60 10.59
N MET A 127 1.38 15.34 10.95
CA MET A 127 0.55 15.04 12.13
C MET A 127 1.33 14.84 13.44
N ASN A 128 2.68 14.84 13.39
CA ASN A 128 3.54 14.58 14.53
C ASN A 128 3.16 13.28 15.30
N ALA A 129 2.77 12.25 14.56
CA ALA A 129 2.21 11.01 15.10
C ALA A 129 3.24 10.12 15.83
N VAL A 130 4.54 10.37 15.61
CA VAL A 130 5.66 9.65 16.27
C VAL A 130 5.54 9.69 17.79
N LYS A 131 4.93 10.73 18.36
CA LYS A 131 4.73 10.89 19.82
C LYS A 131 3.85 9.81 20.46
N TYR A 132 3.07 9.06 19.68
CA TYR A 132 2.21 7.98 20.17
C TYR A 132 2.94 6.66 20.33
N SER A 133 4.23 6.57 19.95
CA SER A 133 5.05 5.35 20.09
C SER A 133 4.39 4.09 19.49
N ALA A 134 3.43 4.27 18.59
CA ALA A 134 2.79 3.20 17.84
C ALA A 134 3.70 2.83 16.67
N VAL A 135 3.90 1.53 16.47
CA VAL A 135 4.81 1.00 15.46
C VAL A 135 4.48 1.54 14.08
N ASP A 136 3.22 1.50 13.66
CA ASP A 136 2.87 1.88 12.30
C ASP A 136 2.92 3.39 12.04
N PHE A 137 3.16 4.21 13.07
CA PHE A 137 3.48 5.63 12.92
C PHE A 137 4.98 5.91 12.82
N ASP A 138 5.82 4.86 12.83
CA ASP A 138 7.25 5.00 12.58
C ASP A 138 7.51 5.57 11.17
N PRO A 139 8.29 6.67 11.04
CA PRO A 139 8.53 7.31 9.75
C PRO A 139 9.19 6.40 8.70
N SER A 140 9.98 5.40 9.13
CA SER A 140 10.61 4.44 8.21
C SER A 140 9.58 3.48 7.61
N ILE A 141 8.61 3.04 8.42
CA ILE A 141 7.49 2.18 7.99
C ILE A 141 6.56 2.95 7.07
N LEU A 142 6.15 4.17 7.45
CA LEU A 142 5.33 5.02 6.60
C LEU A 142 6.02 5.32 5.26
N THR A 143 7.32 5.59 5.28
CA THR A 143 8.10 5.80 4.04
C THR A 143 8.12 4.55 3.16
N PHE A 144 8.20 3.37 3.76
CA PHE A 144 8.11 2.13 3.01
C PHE A 144 6.72 1.97 2.37
N TYR A 145 5.63 2.14 3.12
CA TYR A 145 4.27 2.06 2.56
C TYR A 145 4.07 3.05 1.42
N ILE A 146 4.45 4.32 1.59
CA ILE A 146 4.38 5.33 0.52
C ILE A 146 5.17 4.87 -0.72
N THR A 147 6.39 4.36 -0.53
CA THR A 147 7.23 3.88 -1.63
C THR A 147 6.56 2.73 -2.39
N ILE A 148 5.99 1.76 -1.67
CA ILE A 148 5.35 0.58 -2.25
C ILE A 148 4.04 0.93 -2.95
N LEU A 149 3.19 1.76 -2.35
CA LEU A 149 1.91 2.17 -2.93
C LEU A 149 2.13 2.94 -4.23
N LEU A 150 3.10 3.87 -4.25
CA LEU A 150 3.46 4.59 -5.47
C LEU A 150 4.09 3.66 -6.52
N ALA A 151 4.89 2.68 -6.12
CA ALA A 151 5.40 1.66 -7.03
C ALA A 151 4.25 0.87 -7.66
N GLN A 152 3.27 0.42 -6.87
CA GLN A 152 2.09 -0.32 -7.36
C GLN A 152 1.20 0.52 -8.28
N ALA A 153 1.10 1.84 -8.06
CA ALA A 153 0.50 2.73 -9.03
C ALA A 153 1.30 2.71 -10.36
N GLN A 154 2.63 2.78 -10.31
CA GLN A 154 3.46 2.68 -11.53
C GLN A 154 3.34 1.31 -12.22
N GLU A 155 3.07 0.22 -11.50
CA GLU A 155 2.75 -1.10 -12.09
C GLU A 155 1.50 -1.00 -12.96
N CYS A 156 0.44 -0.36 -12.46
CA CYS A 156 -0.79 -0.13 -13.22
C CYS A 156 -0.51 0.71 -14.49
N LEU A 157 0.38 1.70 -14.39
CA LEU A 157 0.77 2.50 -15.56
C LEU A 157 1.56 1.70 -16.59
N LEU A 158 2.42 0.78 -16.15
CA LEU A 158 3.14 -0.14 -17.02
C LEU A 158 2.17 -1.09 -17.73
N GLU A 159 1.26 -1.73 -16.98
CA GLU A 159 0.21 -2.61 -17.52
C GLU A 159 -0.61 -1.88 -18.60
N LYS A 160 -1.07 -0.66 -18.28
CA LYS A 160 -1.76 0.19 -19.24
C LYS A 160 -0.91 0.47 -20.49
N SER A 161 0.38 0.79 -20.32
CA SER A 161 1.28 1.12 -21.43
C SER A 161 1.51 -0.06 -22.37
N ILE A 162 1.52 -1.29 -21.83
CA ILE A 162 1.60 -2.53 -22.61
C ILE A 162 0.31 -2.75 -23.40
N ILE A 163 -0.86 -2.60 -22.76
CA ILE A 163 -2.18 -2.74 -23.41
C ILE A 163 -2.39 -1.69 -24.50
N ASP A 164 -1.99 -0.43 -24.25
CA ASP A 164 -2.04 0.68 -25.20
C ASP A 164 -1.04 0.52 -26.37
N HIS A 165 -0.20 -0.53 -26.38
CA HIS A 165 0.88 -0.73 -27.36
C HIS A 165 1.79 0.50 -27.49
N ARG A 166 2.17 1.10 -26.36
CA ARG A 166 3.12 2.23 -26.36
C ARG A 166 4.48 1.80 -26.89
N LYS A 167 5.30 2.79 -27.27
CA LYS A 167 6.67 2.55 -27.75
C LYS A 167 7.45 1.69 -26.76
N ASN A 168 8.21 0.73 -27.29
CA ASN A 168 9.04 -0.19 -26.51
C ASN A 168 9.97 0.53 -25.53
N THR A 169 10.56 1.66 -25.94
CA THR A 169 11.37 2.53 -25.05
C THR A 169 10.60 3.08 -23.83
N VAL A 170 9.32 3.38 -23.96
CA VAL A 170 8.49 3.91 -22.85
C VAL A 170 8.22 2.80 -21.85
N ILE A 171 7.78 1.64 -22.33
CA ILE A 171 7.50 0.47 -21.50
C ILE A 171 8.77 0.02 -20.76
N ALA A 172 9.90 -0.05 -21.47
CA ALA A 172 11.18 -0.40 -20.87
C ALA A 172 11.60 0.57 -19.75
N LYS A 173 11.45 1.88 -19.95
CA LYS A 173 11.79 2.88 -18.92
C LYS A 173 10.92 2.74 -17.67
N LEU A 174 9.63 2.50 -17.82
CA LEU A 174 8.72 2.26 -16.69
C LEU A 174 9.13 0.99 -15.93
N ALA A 175 9.41 -0.10 -16.64
CA ALA A 175 9.84 -1.36 -16.03
C ALA A 175 11.21 -1.23 -15.32
N ILE A 176 12.16 -0.49 -15.88
CA ILE A 176 13.45 -0.20 -15.22
C ILE A 176 13.23 0.58 -13.91
N HIS A 177 12.37 1.60 -13.95
CA HIS A 177 12.06 2.37 -12.76
C HIS A 177 11.45 1.49 -11.66
N LEU A 178 10.46 0.65 -12.00
CA LEU A 178 9.84 -0.29 -11.07
C LEU A 178 10.87 -1.27 -10.47
N ARG A 179 11.74 -1.85 -11.30
CA ARG A 179 12.85 -2.70 -10.83
C ARG A 179 13.67 -1.97 -9.77
N ASP A 180 14.12 -0.77 -10.08
CA ASP A 180 15.03 -0.01 -9.21
C ASP A 180 14.37 0.37 -7.88
N VAL A 181 13.08 0.73 -7.90
CA VAL A 181 12.30 1.03 -6.69
C VAL A 181 12.16 -0.21 -5.80
N TYR A 182 11.77 -1.35 -6.37
CA TYR A 182 11.64 -2.60 -5.60
C TYR A 182 12.99 -3.13 -5.08
N MET A 183 14.08 -2.97 -5.83
CA MET A 183 15.43 -3.31 -5.33
C MET A 183 15.85 -2.43 -4.15
N GLN A 184 15.46 -1.16 -4.13
CA GLN A 184 15.79 -0.24 -3.03
C GLN A 184 15.06 -0.58 -1.73
N CYS A 185 13.96 -1.33 -1.78
CA CYS A 185 13.23 -1.76 -0.59
C CYS A 185 14.09 -2.65 0.32
N HIS A 186 15.07 -3.38 -0.21
CA HIS A 186 16.04 -4.17 0.58
C HIS A 186 17.06 -3.31 1.32
N LYS A 187 17.37 -2.12 0.79
CA LYS A 187 18.41 -1.24 1.34
C LYS A 187 17.91 -0.39 2.50
N LYS A 188 16.59 -0.22 2.61
CA LYS A 188 15.96 0.49 3.72
C LYS A 188 15.80 -0.50 4.88
N THR A 189 16.78 -0.50 5.78
CA THR A 189 16.67 -1.23 7.05
C THR A 189 15.54 -0.62 7.86
N PHE A 190 14.47 -1.37 8.09
CA PHE A 190 13.47 -1.03 9.07
C PHE A 190 14.14 -1.08 10.44
N SER A 191 14.23 0.05 11.14
CA SER A 191 14.56 0.01 12.56
C SER A 191 13.40 -0.69 13.25
N VAL A 192 13.61 -1.97 13.58
CA VAL A 192 12.95 -2.84 14.57
C VAL A 192 11.48 -2.49 14.91
N VAL A 193 10.62 -3.52 14.93
CA VAL A 193 9.19 -3.61 15.35
C VAL A 193 8.17 -3.95 14.23
N ILE A 194 8.58 -4.45 13.06
CA ILE A 194 7.66 -5.26 12.23
C ILE A 194 7.88 -6.74 12.57
N SER A 195 6.81 -7.55 12.66
CA SER A 195 6.94 -8.99 12.82
C SER A 195 7.90 -9.54 11.76
N ALA A 196 8.94 -10.26 12.20
CA ALA A 196 10.03 -10.68 11.30
C ALA A 196 9.52 -11.46 10.08
N ARG A 197 8.41 -12.17 10.25
CA ARG A 197 7.72 -12.91 9.19
C ARG A 197 7.10 -12.01 8.13
N MET A 198 6.31 -11.00 8.53
CA MET A 198 5.64 -10.11 7.58
C MET A 198 6.67 -9.33 6.75
N LEU A 199 7.72 -8.85 7.41
CA LEU A 199 8.83 -8.19 6.73
C LEU A 199 9.52 -9.10 5.71
N GLN A 200 9.77 -10.36 6.07
CA GLN A 200 10.36 -11.34 5.14
C GLN A 200 9.46 -11.59 3.92
N GLU A 201 8.14 -11.70 4.11
CA GLU A 201 7.19 -11.88 3.02
C GLU A 201 7.18 -10.66 2.07
N TRP A 202 7.14 -9.44 2.61
CA TRP A 202 7.21 -8.22 1.80
C TRP A 202 8.52 -8.08 1.02
N LEU A 203 9.66 -8.34 1.67
CA LEU A 203 10.97 -8.28 1.02
C LEU A 203 11.09 -9.34 -0.09
N ARG A 204 10.55 -10.55 0.14
CA ARG A 204 10.49 -11.60 -0.90
C ARG A 204 9.67 -11.13 -2.10
N THR A 205 8.49 -10.54 -1.86
CA THR A 205 7.65 -9.97 -2.93
C THR A 205 8.40 -8.88 -3.70
N CYS A 206 9.10 -7.97 -3.01
CA CYS A 206 9.92 -6.94 -3.65
C CYS A 206 11.01 -7.55 -4.54
N THR A 207 11.71 -8.59 -4.07
CA THR A 207 12.72 -9.30 -4.87
C THR A 207 12.11 -9.84 -6.16
N VAL A 208 11.02 -10.60 -6.05
CA VAL A 208 10.36 -11.22 -7.20
C VAL A 208 9.89 -10.16 -8.20
N LYS A 209 9.25 -9.09 -7.72
CA LYS A 209 8.81 -7.98 -8.56
C LYS A 209 9.98 -7.27 -9.25
N SER A 210 11.09 -7.04 -8.55
CA SER A 210 12.26 -6.42 -9.18
C SER A 210 12.82 -7.24 -10.32
N GLU A 211 12.96 -8.56 -10.15
CA GLU A 211 13.45 -9.46 -11.20
C GLU A 211 12.47 -9.52 -12.39
N MET A 212 11.17 -9.57 -12.10
CA MET A 212 10.11 -9.58 -13.12
C MET A 212 10.15 -8.30 -13.97
N TYR A 213 10.20 -7.12 -13.35
CA TYR A 213 10.28 -5.87 -14.09
C TYR A 213 11.62 -5.69 -14.80
N GLY A 214 12.72 -6.24 -14.25
CA GLY A 214 13.99 -6.35 -14.96
C GLY A 214 13.87 -7.16 -16.25
N ALA A 215 13.15 -8.29 -16.23
CA ALA A 215 12.90 -9.11 -17.40
C ALA A 215 12.02 -8.39 -18.45
N ILE A 216 10.93 -7.73 -18.01
CA ILE A 216 10.06 -6.94 -18.91
C ILE A 216 10.87 -5.81 -19.57
N ALA A 217 11.69 -5.09 -18.80
CA ALA A 217 12.56 -4.05 -19.32
C ALA A 217 13.49 -4.58 -20.42
N MET A 218 14.17 -5.70 -20.17
CA MET A 218 15.07 -6.31 -21.15
C MET A 218 14.32 -6.73 -22.42
N LEU A 219 13.15 -7.37 -22.28
CA LEU A 219 12.33 -7.78 -23.42
C LEU A 219 12.01 -6.59 -24.34
N HIS A 220 11.48 -5.51 -23.79
CA HIS A 220 11.11 -4.34 -24.60
C HIS A 220 12.33 -3.59 -25.16
N LEU A 221 13.48 -3.58 -24.47
CA LEU A 221 14.73 -3.09 -25.06
C LEU A 221 15.20 -3.94 -26.25
N GLY A 222 14.99 -5.26 -26.19
CA GLY A 222 15.25 -6.18 -27.30
C GLY A 222 14.37 -5.89 -28.51
N LEU A 223 13.07 -5.72 -28.29
CA LEU A 223 12.11 -5.34 -29.34
C LEU A 223 12.46 -3.99 -29.97
N GLN A 224 12.88 -2.99 -29.17
CA GLN A 224 13.35 -1.72 -29.72
C GLN A 224 14.64 -1.89 -30.55
N ALA A 225 15.58 -2.73 -30.10
CA ALA A 225 16.81 -2.98 -30.83
C ALA A 225 16.54 -3.67 -32.18
N GLU A 226 15.51 -4.52 -32.25
CA GLU A 226 15.03 -5.15 -33.48
C GLU A 226 14.48 -4.09 -34.46
N GLU A 227 13.61 -3.19 -33.98
CA GLU A 227 13.12 -2.04 -34.78
C GLU A 227 14.27 -1.17 -35.31
N ASP A 228 15.31 -0.98 -34.49
CA ASP A 228 16.50 -0.18 -34.82
C ASP A 228 17.54 -0.94 -35.68
N ASN A 229 17.31 -2.22 -36.04
CA ASN A 229 18.26 -3.11 -36.71
C ASN A 229 19.61 -3.32 -35.98
N LYS A 230 19.62 -3.23 -34.65
CA LYS A 230 20.80 -3.42 -33.78
C LYS A 230 20.99 -4.89 -33.38
N MET A 231 21.30 -5.74 -34.35
CA MET A 231 21.30 -7.20 -34.23
C MET A 231 22.19 -7.78 -33.11
N ALA A 232 23.33 -7.15 -32.81
CA ALA A 232 24.24 -7.61 -31.74
C ALA A 232 23.63 -7.43 -30.33
N ILE A 233 22.95 -6.30 -30.10
CA ILE A 233 22.25 -6.01 -28.84
C ILE A 233 21.05 -6.93 -28.70
N MET A 234 20.32 -7.13 -29.81
CA MET A 234 19.19 -8.05 -29.89
C MET A 234 19.59 -9.49 -29.51
N PHE A 235 20.70 -9.99 -30.05
CA PHE A 235 21.21 -11.33 -29.72
C PHE A 235 21.51 -11.48 -28.22
N LEU A 236 22.20 -10.51 -27.62
CA LEU A 236 22.56 -10.54 -26.20
C LEU A 236 21.33 -10.50 -25.29
N ILE A 237 20.34 -9.67 -25.62
CA ILE A 237 19.08 -9.59 -24.87
C ILE A 237 18.28 -10.87 -25.00
N TYR A 238 18.15 -11.44 -26.21
CA TYR A 238 17.41 -12.68 -26.40
C TYR A 238 18.10 -13.88 -25.74
N GLN A 239 19.43 -13.90 -25.65
CA GLN A 239 20.15 -14.91 -24.89
C GLN A 239 19.83 -14.84 -23.39
N LEU A 240 19.72 -13.63 -22.83
CA LEU A 240 19.32 -13.45 -21.43
C LEU A 240 17.86 -13.86 -21.20
N VAL A 241 16.93 -13.45 -22.07
CA VAL A 241 15.52 -13.87 -22.01
C VAL A 241 15.39 -15.39 -22.15
N TYR A 242 16.18 -16.02 -23.03
CA TYR A 242 16.21 -17.47 -23.18
C TYR A 242 16.63 -18.17 -21.89
N ILE A 243 17.65 -17.66 -21.20
CA ILE A 243 18.09 -18.21 -19.90
C ILE A 243 16.96 -18.11 -18.87
N ILE A 244 16.23 -17.00 -18.83
CA ILE A 244 15.09 -16.81 -17.93
C ILE A 244 13.98 -17.83 -18.24
N VAL A 245 13.59 -17.95 -19.51
CA VAL A 245 12.56 -18.91 -19.95
C VAL A 245 12.99 -20.36 -19.69
N PHE A 246 14.27 -20.68 -19.90
CA PHE A 246 14.83 -21.99 -19.60
C PHE A 246 14.75 -22.31 -18.11
N ARG A 247 15.15 -21.37 -17.24
CA ARG A 247 15.04 -21.53 -15.79
C ARG A 247 13.58 -21.66 -15.34
N GLN A 248 12.66 -20.89 -15.90
CA GLN A 248 11.23 -21.01 -15.61
C GLN A 248 10.70 -22.40 -15.99
N ARG A 249 11.08 -22.93 -17.15
CA ARG A 249 10.70 -24.30 -17.56
C ARG A 249 11.26 -25.37 -16.63
N ASN A 250 12.51 -25.21 -16.17
CA ASN A 250 13.11 -26.15 -15.23
C ASN A 250 12.43 -26.09 -13.87
N ALA A 251 12.20 -24.90 -13.32
CA ALA A 251 11.46 -24.73 -12.07
C ALA A 251 10.05 -25.32 -12.15
N LYS A 252 9.35 -25.11 -13.28
CA LYS A 252 8.05 -25.75 -13.52
C LYS A 252 8.16 -27.28 -13.55
N LYS A 253 9.14 -27.85 -14.26
CA LYS A 253 9.36 -29.30 -14.26
C LYS A 253 9.64 -29.83 -12.85
N GLU A 254 10.54 -29.21 -12.11
CA GLU A 254 10.84 -29.61 -10.73
C GLU A 254 9.60 -29.53 -9.85
N ASN A 255 8.78 -28.49 -10.01
CA ASN A 255 7.52 -28.40 -9.29
C ASN A 255 6.52 -29.49 -9.72
N ASP A 256 6.40 -29.79 -11.01
CA ASP A 256 5.48 -30.80 -11.53
C ASP A 256 5.89 -32.23 -11.14
N PHE A 257 7.18 -32.50 -10.89
CA PHE A 257 7.71 -33.85 -10.64
C PHE A 257 8.22 -34.12 -9.21
N ILE A 258 8.58 -33.08 -8.45
CA ILE A 258 9.24 -33.22 -7.14
C ILE A 258 8.39 -32.57 -6.04
N TYR A 259 8.11 -31.28 -6.18
CA TYR A 259 7.56 -30.48 -5.07
C TYR A 259 6.03 -30.46 -5.03
N HIS A 260 5.39 -30.47 -6.19
CA HIS A 260 3.94 -30.36 -6.35
C HIS A 260 3.34 -29.14 -5.64
N ASP A 261 4.09 -28.04 -5.54
CA ASP A 261 3.58 -26.81 -4.93
C ASP A 261 2.46 -26.25 -5.82
N ARG A 262 1.39 -25.77 -5.18
CA ARG A 262 0.34 -25.03 -5.88
C ARG A 262 0.96 -23.77 -6.47
N MET A 263 0.87 -23.61 -7.79
CA MET A 263 1.24 -22.36 -8.43
C MET A 263 0.26 -21.26 -8.01
N PRO A 264 0.72 -20.16 -7.40
CA PRO A 264 -0.16 -19.05 -7.07
C PRO A 264 -0.67 -18.40 -8.36
N LYS A 265 -1.93 -17.95 -8.35
CA LYS A 265 -2.48 -17.14 -9.44
C LYS A 265 -1.74 -15.80 -9.53
N SER A 266 -1.81 -15.12 -10.68
CA SER A 266 -1.20 -13.77 -10.82
C SER A 266 -1.75 -12.77 -9.79
N GLU A 267 -3.02 -12.93 -9.41
CA GLU A 267 -3.71 -12.18 -8.35
C GLU A 267 -3.16 -12.50 -6.94
N GLU A 268 -2.62 -13.71 -6.75
CA GLU A 268 -2.06 -14.22 -5.50
C GLU A 268 -0.56 -13.91 -5.35
N LEU A 269 0.09 -13.35 -6.40
CA LEU A 269 1.45 -12.81 -6.34
C LEU A 269 1.44 -11.49 -5.58
N ALA A 270 1.16 -11.60 -4.28
CA ALA A 270 1.03 -10.61 -3.22
C ALA A 270 1.15 -9.13 -3.66
N VAL A 271 0.02 -8.43 -3.61
CA VAL A 271 0.03 -7.01 -3.23
C VAL A 271 0.57 -6.95 -1.80
N ILE A 272 1.49 -6.02 -1.53
CA ILE A 272 1.81 -5.69 -0.14
C ILE A 272 0.58 -4.95 0.41
N GLU A 273 -0.27 -5.67 1.11
CA GLU A 273 -1.47 -5.10 1.73
C GLU A 273 -1.07 -4.23 2.93
N VAL A 274 -1.57 -2.99 2.95
CA VAL A 274 -1.48 -2.16 4.14
C VAL A 274 -2.65 -2.52 5.05
N GLN A 275 -2.35 -2.87 6.30
CA GLN A 275 -3.33 -3.39 7.23
C GLN A 275 -4.24 -2.29 7.79
N ILE A 276 -5.44 -2.68 8.24
CA ILE A 276 -6.45 -1.79 8.84
C ILE A 276 -6.43 -2.00 10.36
N TYR A 277 -6.48 -0.92 11.14
CA TYR A 277 -6.63 -0.96 12.60
C TYR A 277 -8.08 -1.23 13.01
N TRP A 278 -8.29 -1.94 14.13
CA TRP A 278 -9.63 -2.20 14.68
C TRP A 278 -9.78 -1.66 16.10
N CYS A 279 -11.02 -1.27 16.44
CA CYS A 279 -11.48 -0.97 17.79
C CYS A 279 -11.83 -2.26 18.54
#